data_AF-A0A537UP34-F1
#
_entry.id   AF-A0A537UP34-F1
#
_cell.length_a   1.000
_cell.length_b   1.000
_cell.length_c   1.000
_cell.angle_alpha   90.00
_cell.angle_beta   90.00
_cell.angle_gamma   90.00
#
_symmetry.space_group_name_H-M   'P 1'
#
loop_
_entity.id
_entity.type
_entity.pdbx_description
1 polymer ?
#
loop_
_entity_poly.entity_id
_entity_poly.type
_entity_poly.pdbx_seq_one_letter_code
_entity_poly.pdbx_strand_id
1 'polypeptide(L)' 'MSSYVMYCRAQAAECARRVKLASSPEIAASHRSLGLRWLRLAEKAQAAPFGRTSKPEPAARAARA' A
#
# COMPACT_ATOMS: atom_id res chain seq x y z
N MET A 1 15.52 -29.98 21.76
CA MET A 1 15.58 -28.52 22.01
C MET A 1 14.20 -28.08 22.52
N SER A 2 14.11 -27.32 23.61
CA SER A 2 12.82 -26.87 24.14
C SER A 2 12.10 -25.92 23.16
N SER A 3 10.78 -25.99 23.09
CA SER A 3 9.93 -25.11 22.28
C SER A 3 10.18 -23.62 22.59
N TYR A 4 10.45 -23.31 23.86
CA TYR A 4 10.79 -21.96 24.30
C TYR A 4 12.10 -21.46 23.68
N VAL A 5 13.13 -22.32 23.59
CA VAL A 5 14.42 -21.96 22.99
C VAL A 5 14.27 -21.68 21.49
N MET A 6 13.41 -22.44 20.81
CA MET A 6 13.09 -22.19 19.40
C MET A 6 12.35 -20.87 19.20
N TYR A 7 11.39 -20.56 20.07
CA TYR A 7 10.68 -19.29 20.07
C TYR A 7 11.62 -18.10 20.25
N CYS A 8 12.49 -18.13 21.27
CA CYS A 8 13.44 -17.05 21.53
C CYS A 8 14.40 -16.82 20.36
N ARG A 9 14.86 -17.90 19.70
CA ARG A 9 15.72 -17.80 18.51
C ARG A 9 15.00 -17.17 17.32
N ALA A 10 13.75 -17.56 17.08
CA ALA A 10 12.94 -16.97 16.02
C ALA A 10 12.69 -15.48 16.28
N GLN A 11 12.40 -15.10 17.52
CA GLN A 11 12.26 -13.70 17.92
C GLN A 11 13.55 -12.90 17.71
N ALA A 12 14.69 -13.42 18.15
CA ALA A 12 15.98 -12.75 17.99
C ALA A 12 16.33 -12.54 16.51
N ALA A 13 16.07 -13.54 15.66
CA ALA A 13 16.29 -13.44 14.22
C ALA A 13 15.39 -12.36 13.57
N GLU A 14 14.12 -12.30 13.98
CA GLU A 14 13.18 -11.29 13.50
C GLU A 14 13.58 -9.88 13.95
N CYS A 15 14.01 -9.70 15.20
CA CYS A 15 14.53 -8.43 15.70
C CYS A 15 15.77 -7.98 14.90
N ALA A 16 16.72 -8.88 14.67
CA ALA A 16 17.91 -8.58 13.87
C ALA A 16 17.56 -8.20 12.42
N ARG A 17 16.57 -8.89 11.82
CA ARG A 17 16.07 -8.58 10.47
C ARG A 17 15.46 -7.17 10.42
N ARG A 18 14.62 -6.82 11.40
CA ARG A 18 14.00 -5.49 11.51
C ARG A 18 15.04 -4.39 11.67
N VAL A 19 16.05 -4.60 12.51
CA VAL A 19 17.16 -3.64 12.68
C VAL A 19 17.92 -3.44 11.38
N LYS A 20 18.25 -4.51 10.65
CA LYS A 20 18.92 -4.42 9.35
C LYS A 20 18.09 -3.66 8.32
N LEU A 21 16.78 -3.94 8.25
CA LEU A 21 15.87 -3.24 7.35
C LEU A 21 15.73 -1.75 7.70
N ALA A 22 15.63 -1.43 8.99
CA ALA A 22 15.57 -0.05 9.46
C ALA A 22 16.89 0.72 9.25
N SER A 23 18.02 0.01 9.28
CA SER A 23 19.35 0.59 9.07
C SER A 23 19.70 0.78 7.60
N SER A 24 18.94 0.18 6.66
CA SER A 24 19.13 0.41 5.23
C SER A 24 18.42 1.71 4.82
N PRO A 25 19.17 2.75 4.42
CA PRO A 25 18.59 4.02 4.01
C PRO A 25 17.71 3.89 2.76
N GLU A 26 18.01 2.94 1.87
CA GLU A 26 17.22 2.66 0.66
C GLU A 26 15.84 2.12 1.01
N ILE A 27 15.77 1.21 1.99
CA ILE A 27 14.51 0.61 2.43
C ILE A 27 13.68 1.64 3.20
N ALA A 28 14.31 2.45 4.06
CA ALA A 28 13.66 3.57 4.73
C ALA A 28 13.10 4.60 3.72
N ALA A 29 13.86 4.95 2.68
CA ALA A 29 13.42 5.85 1.63
C ALA A 29 12.24 5.26 0.82
N SER A 30 12.31 3.97 0.48
CA SER A 30 11.24 3.25 -0.22
C SER A 30 9.94 3.26 0.59
N HIS A 31 10.00 2.88 1.87
CA HIS A 31 8.85 2.90 2.78
C HIS A 31 8.25 4.30 2.92
N ARG A 32 9.09 5.34 3.09
CA ARG A 32 8.64 6.74 3.13
C ARG A 32 7.93 7.13 1.83
N SER A 33 8.49 6.78 0.68
CA SER A 33 7.89 7.08 -0.62
C SER A 33 6.52 6.41 -0.80
N LEU A 34 6.40 5.16 -0.33
CA LEU A 34 5.17 4.39 -0.37
C LEU A 34 4.11 5.02 0.53
N GLY A 35 4.47 5.38 1.77
CA GLY A 35 3.57 6.10 2.70
C GLY A 35 3.01 7.39 2.11
N LEU A 36 3.85 8.20 1.45
CA LEU A 36 3.41 9.43 0.78
C LEU A 36 2.49 9.17 -0.41
N ARG A 37 2.61 8.03 -1.10
CA ARG A 37 1.68 7.66 -2.19
C ARG A 37 0.32 7.25 -1.63
N TRP A 38 0.31 6.44 -0.56
CA TRP A 38 -0.92 6.04 0.12
C TRP A 38 -1.67 7.23 0.71
N LEU A 39 -0.95 8.19 1.31
CA LEU A 39 -1.55 9.42 1.84
C LEU A 39 -2.23 10.23 0.72
N ARG A 40 -1.52 10.47 -0.39
CA ARG A 40 -2.09 11.14 -1.57
C ARG A 40 -3.29 10.39 -2.16
N LEU A 41 -3.27 9.06 -2.14
CA LEU A 41 -4.40 8.24 -2.60
C LEU A 41 -5.61 8.42 -1.67
N ALA A 42 -5.39 8.44 -0.35
CA ALA A 42 -6.44 8.67 0.63
C ALA A 42 -7.03 10.09 0.51
N GLU A 43 -6.20 11.10 0.26
CA GLU A 43 -6.68 12.47 -0.01
C GLU A 43 -7.55 12.53 -1.26
N LYS A 44 -7.13 11.88 -2.35
CA LYS A 44 -7.94 11.79 -3.58
C LYS A 44 -9.25 11.06 -3.37
N ALA A 45 -9.24 9.97 -2.60
CA ALA A 45 -10.42 9.22 -2.23
C ALA A 45 -11.40 10.02 -1.37
N GLN A 46 -10.90 10.93 -0.53
CA GLN A 46 -11.75 11.84 0.24
C GLN A 46 -12.32 12.97 -0.63
N ALA A 47 -11.51 13.50 -1.56
CA ALA A 47 -11.91 14.57 -2.46
C ALA A 47 -12.88 14.11 -3.57
N ALA A 48 -12.84 12.84 -3.97
CA ALA A 48 -13.75 12.25 -4.93
C ALA A 48 -14.80 11.38 -4.21
N PRO A 49 -16.09 11.75 -4.20
CA PRO A 49 -17.12 10.80 -3.80
C PRO A 49 -16.99 9.57 -4.72
N PHE A 50 -16.85 8.37 -4.15
CA PHE A 50 -16.73 7.08 -4.85
C PHE A 50 -18.00 6.72 -5.65
N GLY A 51 -18.49 7.59 -6.54
CA GLY A 51 -19.82 7.43 -7.11
C GLY A 51 -20.19 8.33 -8.29
N ARG A 52 -19.24 8.95 -9.01
CA ARG A 52 -19.50 9.49 -10.36
C ARG A 52 -18.34 9.21 -11.30
N THR A 53 -18.15 7.93 -11.61
CA THR A 53 -17.85 7.61 -13.01
C THR A 53 -19.08 8.06 -13.79
N SER A 54 -18.95 9.17 -14.51
CA SER A 54 -19.97 9.61 -15.46
C SER A 54 -20.32 8.40 -16.33
N LYS A 55 -21.56 7.93 -16.18
CA LYS A 55 -22.20 6.97 -17.07
C LYS A 55 -21.85 7.37 -18.50
N PRO A 56 -21.23 6.51 -19.34
CA PRO A 56 -21.17 6.81 -20.77
C PRO A 56 -22.63 6.84 -21.23
N GLU A 57 -23.08 8.04 -21.59
CA GLU A 57 -24.38 8.25 -22.23
C GLU A 57 -24.41 7.39 -23.50
N PRO A 58 -25.41 6.51 -23.67
CA PRO A 58 -25.53 5.77 -24.91
C PRO A 58 -25.97 6.76 -25.98
N ALA A 59 -25.08 7.06 -26.93
CA ALA A 59 -25.43 7.76 -28.16
C ALA A 59 -26.30 6.86 -29.05
N ALA A 60 -27.53 6.59 -28.60
CA ALA A 60 -28.63 6.15 -29.43
C ALA A 60 -29.14 7.34 -30.25
N ARG A 61 -28.32 7.78 -31.22
CA ARG A 61 -28.77 8.66 -32.31
C ARG A 61 -27.91 8.47 -33.56
N ALA A 62 -27.77 7.22 -33.99
CA ALA A 62 -27.37 6.88 -35.36
C ALA A 62 -28.40 5.92 -35.97
N ALA A 63 -29.67 6.33 -35.92
CA ALA A 63 -30.73 5.83 -36.77
C ALA A 63 -31.28 7.02 -37.56
N ARG A 64 -30.61 7.33 -38.67
CA ARG A 64 -31.11 8.07 -39.85
C ARG A 64 -29.95 8.20 -40.84
N ALA A 65 -29.77 7.16 -41.64
CA ALA A 65 -29.29 7.23 -43.00
C ALA A 65 -30.18 6.29 -43.81
#